data_AF-A0A938KG74-F1
#
_entry.id   AF-A0A938KG74-F1
#
_cell.length_a   1.000
_cell.length_b   1.000
_cell.length_c   1.000
_cell.angle_alpha   90.00
_cell.angle_beta   90.00
_cell.angle_gamma   90.00
#
_symmetry.space_group_name_H-M   'P 1'
#
loop_
_entity.id
_entity.type
_entity.pdbx_description
1 polymer ?
#
loop_
_entity_poly.entity_id
_entity_poly.type
_entity_poly.pdbx_seq_one_letter_code
_entity_poly.pdbx_strand_id
1 'polypeptide(L)'
;MYSNRCIGMILVWVILALRGLGQDSDLCGSCSQKIGGRAYQVHDRIRSRQVIICDRCAVLPTRCDTCQLPVAQDYTRLSDQRLLCPLDFREAVLDLRVALEIFGEVKRDLFAILSGLGYLPDQRIELRLVDRKELGRIFAGTPGAHPDSSLQGVTRTRRLGKDSFEHQIFLCLGLSRSRIAAVSAHEYAHAWIHENKPMDRVLDRDTEEAFCELTALHLMRQRGEEREVRAIRENAYTRGKIDVLVKTSDNYQFHRVAEWVKSGVDATLEDDGTHRVAMMRDTPVPLFGYLPQVKAREFSGLRLQGLSGTGGKRFAMVNGATLQEGERAKLRVAGTNLWVTCREIRSNAVVIVTGDAMEVQVLELQ
;
A
#
# COMPACT_ATOMS: atom_id res chain seq x y z
N MET A 1 -52.84 24.15 -8.82
CA MET A 1 -52.67 22.71 -8.52
C MET A 1 -51.18 22.42 -8.40
N TYR A 2 -50.81 21.83 -7.26
CA TYR A 2 -49.53 21.23 -6.85
C TYR A 2 -48.23 22.05 -6.85
N SER A 3 -48.03 22.68 -5.69
CA SER A 3 -46.73 22.87 -5.03
C SER A 3 -46.12 21.52 -4.66
N ASN A 4 -44.82 21.32 -4.91
CA ASN A 4 -44.04 20.26 -4.27
C ASN A 4 -42.73 20.84 -3.74
N ARG A 5 -42.63 20.84 -2.41
CA ARG A 5 -41.50 21.26 -1.61
C ARG A 5 -40.46 20.15 -1.55
N CYS A 6 -39.19 20.56 -1.67
CA CYS A 6 -38.02 19.79 -1.26
C CYS A 6 -38.13 19.40 0.22
N ILE A 7 -37.89 18.13 0.53
CA ILE A 7 -37.62 17.66 1.90
C ILE A 7 -36.26 16.97 1.87
N GLY A 8 -35.36 17.51 2.69
CA GLY A 8 -34.00 17.05 2.88
C GLY A 8 -33.93 15.69 3.55
N MET A 9 -32.90 14.94 3.18
CA MET A 9 -32.54 13.64 3.69
C MET A 9 -32.02 13.78 5.14
N ILE A 10 -32.84 13.41 6.12
CA ILE A 10 -32.43 13.29 7.53
C ILE A 10 -31.82 11.90 7.71
N LEU A 11 -30.53 11.85 8.00
CA LEU A 11 -29.82 10.63 8.44
C LEU A 11 -30.27 10.31 9.87
N VAL A 12 -31.17 9.34 10.02
CA VAL A 12 -31.65 8.86 11.32
C VAL A 12 -30.64 7.86 11.88
N TRP A 13 -29.97 8.24 12.97
CA TRP A 13 -29.21 7.32 13.81
C TRP A 13 -30.18 6.47 14.62
N VAL A 14 -30.31 5.18 14.29
CA VAL A 14 -31.09 4.25 15.09
C VAL A 14 -30.27 3.86 16.33
N ILE A 15 -30.59 4.47 17.46
CA ILE A 15 -30.07 4.11 18.79
C ILE A 15 -30.92 2.95 19.31
N LEU A 16 -30.44 1.72 19.13
CA LEU A 16 -31.04 0.54 19.76
C LEU A 16 -30.60 0.47 21.24
N ALA A 17 -31.53 0.80 22.14
CA ALA A 17 -31.38 0.56 23.57
C ALA A 17 -31.64 -0.93 23.86
N LEU A 18 -30.60 -1.77 23.76
CA LEU A 18 -30.69 -3.17 24.17
C LEU A 18 -30.27 -3.33 25.64
N ARG A 19 -31.20 -3.85 26.45
CA ARG A 19 -30.92 -4.36 27.80
C ARG A 19 -30.32 -5.77 27.68
N GLY A 20 -29.06 -5.87 28.10
CA GLY A 20 -28.44 -7.07 28.68
C GLY A 20 -28.23 -8.26 27.75
N LEU A 21 -26.96 -8.55 27.43
CA LEU A 21 -26.35 -9.89 27.50
C LEU A 21 -24.81 -9.74 27.32
N GLY A 22 -24.10 -9.81 28.45
CA GLY A 22 -22.74 -10.37 28.60
C GLY A 22 -21.58 -9.87 27.73
N GLN A 23 -20.89 -8.82 28.18
CA GLN A 23 -19.45 -8.89 28.48
C GLN A 23 -19.13 -7.86 29.57
N ASP A 24 -18.78 -8.33 30.76
CA ASP A 24 -18.59 -7.54 31.98
C ASP A 24 -17.49 -6.49 31.83
N SER A 25 -17.95 -5.28 31.55
CA SER A 25 -17.27 -4.07 31.93
C SER A 25 -18.38 -3.11 32.32
N ASP A 26 -18.67 -3.04 33.62
CA ASP A 26 -19.40 -1.90 34.20
C ASP A 26 -18.66 -0.58 33.91
N LEU A 27 -17.44 -0.62 33.34
CA LEU A 27 -16.65 0.55 33.00
C LEU A 27 -16.95 1.03 31.58
N CYS A 28 -17.02 2.35 31.44
CA CYS A 28 -17.09 3.04 30.17
C CYS A 28 -15.78 2.87 29.39
N GLY A 29 -15.83 2.36 28.16
CA GLY A 29 -14.65 2.19 27.30
C GLY A 29 -13.97 3.48 26.85
N SER A 30 -14.52 4.66 27.18
CA SER A 30 -13.93 5.97 26.89
C SER A 30 -13.27 6.61 28.12
N CYS A 31 -13.95 6.67 29.27
CA CYS A 31 -13.43 7.31 30.49
C CYS A 31 -13.01 6.35 31.61
N SER A 32 -13.19 5.03 31.41
CA SER A 32 -12.91 3.97 32.39
C SER A 32 -13.66 4.09 33.72
N GLN A 33 -14.70 4.93 33.80
CA GLN A 33 -15.56 5.08 34.99
C GLN A 33 -16.73 4.09 34.97
N LYS A 34 -17.23 3.71 36.15
CA LYS A 34 -18.44 2.88 36.28
C LYS A 34 -19.66 3.54 35.61
N ILE A 35 -20.44 2.75 34.89
CA ILE A 35 -21.66 3.15 34.21
C ILE A 35 -22.82 2.98 35.19
N GLY A 36 -23.18 4.05 35.90
CA GLY A 36 -24.31 4.06 36.83
C GLY A 36 -25.68 4.35 36.17
N GLY A 37 -25.76 4.42 34.85
CA GLY A 37 -26.95 4.89 34.13
C GLY A 37 -27.04 4.34 32.70
N ARG A 38 -27.52 5.15 31.75
CA ARG A 38 -27.60 4.74 30.34
C ARG A 38 -26.22 4.43 29.76
N ALA A 39 -26.17 3.34 29.01
CA ALA A 39 -25.02 2.90 28.25
C ALA A 39 -25.34 2.96 26.76
N TYR A 40 -24.35 3.29 25.95
CA TYR A 40 -24.45 3.34 24.49
C TYR A 40 -23.39 2.42 23.90
N GLN A 41 -23.77 1.71 22.84
CA GLN A 41 -22.85 0.88 22.09
C GLN A 41 -22.33 1.69 20.90
N VAL A 42 -21.01 1.83 20.82
CA VAL A 42 -20.32 2.51 19.72
C VAL A 42 -19.33 1.55 19.07
N HIS A 43 -19.17 1.66 17.76
CA HIS A 43 -18.27 0.80 17.00
C HIS A 43 -16.85 1.38 16.96
N ASP A 44 -15.87 0.63 17.48
CA ASP A 44 -14.45 0.89 17.26
C ASP A 44 -14.09 0.46 15.84
N ARG A 45 -13.92 1.44 14.94
CA ARG A 45 -13.67 1.20 13.51
C ARG A 45 -12.33 0.53 13.24
N ILE A 46 -11.38 0.64 14.16
CA ILE A 46 -10.01 0.14 13.97
C ILE A 46 -9.89 -1.29 14.47
N ARG A 47 -10.55 -1.60 15.60
CA ARG A 47 -10.50 -2.93 16.23
C ARG A 47 -11.72 -3.78 15.88
N SER A 48 -12.62 -3.26 15.05
CA SER A 48 -13.87 -3.92 14.59
C SER A 48 -14.68 -4.54 15.73
N ARG A 49 -14.72 -3.86 16.88
CA ARG A 49 -15.41 -4.33 18.09
C ARG A 49 -16.42 -3.30 18.56
N GLN A 50 -17.45 -3.77 19.25
CA GLN A 50 -18.39 -2.90 19.93
C GLN A 50 -17.81 -2.48 21.29
N VAL A 51 -17.91 -1.20 21.61
CA VAL A 51 -17.45 -0.60 22.86
C VAL A 51 -18.64 0.03 23.55
N ILE A 52 -18.80 -0.26 24.84
CA ILE A 52 -19.86 0.33 25.67
C ILE A 52 -19.34 1.61 26.30
N ILE A 53 -20.10 2.71 26.18
CA ILE A 53 -19.76 4.02 26.74
C ILE A 53 -20.91 4.59 27.58
N CYS A 54 -20.59 5.40 28.59
CA CYS A 54 -21.60 6.07 29.41
C CYS A 54 -22.23 7.28 28.69
N ASP A 55 -23.39 7.71 29.17
CA ASP A 55 -24.13 8.89 28.69
C ASP A 55 -23.27 10.15 28.54
N ARG A 56 -22.39 10.40 29.52
CA ARG A 56 -21.46 11.55 29.48
C ARG A 56 -20.47 11.46 28.33
N CYS A 57 -19.97 10.27 27.99
CA CYS A 57 -19.00 10.10 26.91
C CYS A 57 -19.67 10.11 25.54
N ALA A 58 -20.92 9.62 25.43
CA ALA A 58 -21.66 9.61 24.17
C ALA A 58 -21.87 11.01 23.58
N VAL A 59 -22.03 12.03 24.45
CA VAL A 59 -22.27 13.42 24.03
C VAL A 59 -21.01 14.28 23.91
N LEU A 60 -19.81 13.73 24.17
CA LEU A 60 -18.58 14.51 24.01
C LEU A 60 -18.44 14.97 22.56
N PRO A 61 -17.87 16.16 22.28
CA PRO A 61 -17.50 16.54 20.93
C PRO A 61 -16.10 16.01 20.54
N THR A 62 -15.27 15.67 21.52
CA THR A 62 -13.91 15.17 21.31
C THR A 62 -13.92 13.72 20.85
N ARG A 63 -13.30 13.45 19.71
CA ARG A 63 -13.22 12.13 19.08
C ARG A 63 -11.77 11.82 18.75
N CYS A 64 -11.38 10.57 18.90
CA CYS A 64 -10.09 10.11 18.42
C CYS A 64 -10.10 10.11 16.88
N ASP A 65 -9.08 10.68 16.26
CA ASP A 65 -8.96 10.77 14.81
C ASP A 65 -8.86 9.38 14.14
N THR A 66 -8.27 8.41 14.84
CA THR A 66 -8.05 7.04 14.34
C THR A 66 -9.28 6.16 14.56
N CYS A 67 -9.64 5.82 15.81
CA CYS A 67 -10.79 4.95 16.09
C CYS A 67 -12.17 5.62 16.08
N GLN A 68 -12.24 6.95 16.03
CA GLN A 68 -13.50 7.72 16.10
C GLN A 68 -14.29 7.53 17.41
N LEU A 69 -13.71 6.88 18.43
CA LEU A 69 -14.34 6.80 19.75
C LEU A 69 -14.27 8.16 20.48
N PRO A 70 -15.27 8.48 21.32
CA PRO A 70 -15.18 9.62 22.22
C PRO A 70 -13.96 9.51 23.14
N VAL A 71 -13.32 10.63 23.43
CA VAL A 71 -12.16 10.70 24.34
C VAL A 71 -12.39 11.78 25.39
N ALA A 72 -12.52 11.36 26.65
CA ALA A 72 -12.81 12.23 27.78
C ALA A 72 -11.53 12.80 28.43
N GLN A 73 -10.50 11.97 28.57
CA GLN A 73 -9.26 12.25 29.29
C GLN A 73 -8.09 11.50 28.65
N ASP A 74 -6.87 11.85 29.04
CA ASP A 74 -5.62 11.17 28.67
C ASP A 74 -5.37 11.07 27.15
N TYR A 75 -6.05 11.92 26.36
CA TYR A 75 -5.82 12.00 24.92
C TYR A 75 -4.58 12.85 24.61
N THR A 76 -3.93 12.54 23.49
CA THR A 76 -2.85 13.37 22.95
C THR A 76 -3.37 14.23 21.82
N ARG A 77 -3.06 15.53 21.86
CA ARG A 77 -3.35 16.47 20.77
C ARG A 77 -2.12 16.62 19.89
N LEU A 78 -2.27 16.35 18.60
CA LEU A 78 -1.22 16.54 17.59
C LEU A 78 -1.11 18.02 17.18
N SER A 79 -0.05 18.39 16.45
CA SER A 79 0.20 19.77 16.01
C SER A 79 -0.94 20.34 15.15
N ASP A 80 -1.60 19.48 14.38
CA ASP A 80 -2.76 19.79 13.52
C ASP A 80 -4.11 19.71 14.24
N GLN A 81 -4.11 19.66 15.59
CA GLN A 81 -5.30 19.60 16.45
C GLN A 81 -6.06 18.28 16.47
N ARG A 82 -5.64 17.26 15.70
CA ARG A 82 -6.21 15.91 15.80
C ARG A 82 -5.94 15.33 17.18
N LEU A 83 -6.89 14.52 17.68
CA LEU A 83 -6.80 13.90 18.99
C LEU A 83 -6.57 12.39 18.84
N LEU A 84 -5.65 11.82 19.59
CA LEU A 84 -5.46 10.38 19.68
C LEU A 84 -5.81 9.89 21.08
N CYS A 85 -6.59 8.81 21.17
CA CYS A 85 -6.82 8.13 22.45
C CYS A 85 -5.52 7.44 22.90
N PRO A 86 -5.36 7.09 24.19
CA PRO A 86 -4.16 6.39 24.67
C PRO A 86 -3.79 5.12 23.89
N LEU A 87 -4.81 4.39 23.41
CA LEU A 87 -4.60 3.17 22.64
C LEU A 87 -3.98 3.48 21.27
N ASP A 88 -4.59 4.39 20.51
CA ASP A 88 -4.14 4.71 19.16
C ASP A 88 -2.85 5.55 19.17
N PHE A 89 -2.63 6.36 20.22
CA PHE A 89 -1.37 7.08 20.41
C PHE A 89 -0.18 6.13 20.58
N ARG A 90 -0.35 4.99 21.28
CA ARG A 90 0.73 3.99 21.43
C ARG A 90 1.11 3.32 20.12
N GLU A 91 0.18 3.21 19.18
CA GLU A 91 0.40 2.60 17.86
C GLU A 91 0.88 3.64 16.82
N ALA A 92 0.73 4.93 17.12
CA ALA A 92 0.99 6.03 16.21
C ALA A 92 2.49 6.26 15.94
N VAL A 93 2.84 6.38 14.67
CA VAL A 93 4.17 6.77 14.21
C VAL A 93 4.27 8.30 14.20
N LEU A 94 5.14 8.83 15.04
CA LEU A 94 5.38 10.28 15.21
C LEU A 94 6.83 10.70 14.93
N ASP A 95 7.76 9.73 14.79
CA ASP A 95 9.17 9.98 14.49
C ASP A 95 9.46 9.63 13.02
N LEU A 96 10.09 10.56 12.29
CA LEU A 96 10.53 10.35 10.91
C LEU A 96 11.48 9.16 10.78
N ARG A 97 12.34 8.89 11.77
CA ARG A 97 13.24 7.72 11.75
C ARG A 97 12.47 6.41 11.66
N VAL A 98 11.40 6.28 12.45
CA VAL A 98 10.51 5.12 12.41
C VAL A 98 9.79 5.01 11.06
N ALA A 99 9.34 6.14 10.50
CA ALA A 99 8.74 6.15 9.17
C ALA A 99 9.73 5.72 8.07
N LEU A 100 11.00 6.14 8.15
CA LEU A 100 12.07 5.75 7.23
C LEU A 100 12.39 4.25 7.32
N GLU A 101 12.40 3.66 8.52
CA GLU A 101 12.57 2.22 8.71
C GLU A 101 11.44 1.44 8.03
N ILE A 102 10.18 1.83 8.29
CA ILE A 102 9.01 1.21 7.66
C ILE A 102 9.07 1.37 6.13
N PHE A 103 9.42 2.56 5.64
CA PHE A 103 9.55 2.81 4.21
C PHE A 103 10.64 1.93 3.57
N GLY A 104 11.76 1.72 4.26
CA GLY A 104 12.81 0.80 3.83
C GLY A 104 12.33 -0.65 3.75
N GLU A 105 11.52 -1.11 4.70
CA GLU A 105 10.87 -2.43 4.64
C GLU A 105 9.90 -2.51 3.45
N VAL A 106 9.06 -1.50 3.27
CA VAL A 106 8.10 -1.42 2.16
C VAL A 106 8.84 -1.48 0.82
N LYS A 107 9.91 -0.71 0.63
CA LYS A 107 10.72 -0.75 -0.59
C LYS A 107 11.23 -2.16 -0.88
N ARG A 108 11.76 -2.87 0.11
CA ARG A 108 12.26 -4.25 -0.09
C ARG A 108 11.15 -5.19 -0.54
N ASP A 109 9.98 -5.11 0.08
CA ASP A 109 8.84 -5.94 -0.31
C ASP A 109 8.33 -5.58 -1.71
N LEU A 110 8.25 -4.29 -2.03
CA LEU A 110 7.82 -3.82 -3.35
C LEU A 110 8.83 -4.16 -4.44
N PHE A 111 10.13 -4.22 -4.15
CA PHE A 111 11.12 -4.69 -5.11
C PHE A 111 10.88 -6.15 -5.50
N ALA A 112 10.41 -6.97 -4.57
CA ALA A 112 10.01 -8.34 -4.88
C ALA A 112 8.71 -8.36 -5.69
N ILE A 113 7.70 -7.57 -5.32
CA ILE A 113 6.39 -7.51 -6.00
C ILE A 113 6.51 -6.96 -7.43
N LEU A 114 7.34 -5.95 -7.64
CA LEU A 114 7.53 -5.23 -8.91
C LEU A 114 8.73 -5.73 -9.72
N SER A 115 9.39 -6.81 -9.27
CA SER A 115 10.57 -7.35 -9.94
C SER A 115 10.26 -7.71 -11.40
N GLY A 116 11.17 -7.34 -12.32
CA GLY A 116 11.02 -7.59 -13.76
C GLY A 116 10.02 -6.67 -14.47
N LEU A 117 9.29 -5.82 -13.74
CA LEU A 117 8.25 -4.96 -14.32
C LEU A 117 8.76 -3.56 -14.70
N GLY A 118 10.04 -3.25 -14.46
CA GLY A 118 10.66 -2.02 -14.90
C GLY A 118 11.76 -1.53 -13.97
N TYR A 119 12.05 -0.23 -14.04
CA TYR A 119 12.94 0.44 -13.10
C TYR A 119 12.27 0.51 -11.72
N LEU A 120 13.03 0.22 -10.68
CA LEU A 120 12.57 0.31 -9.29
C LEU A 120 13.17 1.58 -8.69
N PRO A 121 12.37 2.61 -8.42
CA PRO A 121 12.82 3.81 -7.72
C PRO A 121 13.60 3.46 -6.44
N ASP A 122 14.91 3.69 -6.44
CA ASP A 122 15.77 3.34 -5.30
C ASP A 122 16.55 4.53 -4.74
N GLN A 123 16.84 5.51 -5.58
CA GLN A 123 17.63 6.70 -5.26
C GLN A 123 16.77 7.97 -5.44
N ARG A 124 17.17 9.06 -4.77
CA ARG A 124 16.53 10.38 -4.90
C ARG A 124 15.04 10.37 -4.53
N ILE A 125 14.69 9.54 -3.55
CA ILE A 125 13.39 9.56 -2.88
C ILE A 125 13.62 10.17 -1.50
N GLU A 126 13.05 11.35 -1.28
CA GLU A 126 13.03 12.01 0.03
C GLU A 126 11.71 11.68 0.73
N LEU A 127 11.77 11.08 1.91
CA LEU A 127 10.59 10.84 2.74
C LEU A 127 10.45 11.95 3.78
N ARG A 128 9.23 12.47 3.92
CA ARG A 128 8.88 13.46 4.96
C ARG A 128 7.65 13.00 5.72
N LEU A 129 7.68 13.21 7.03
CA LEU A 129 6.57 12.92 7.93
C LEU A 129 6.00 14.25 8.41
N VAL A 130 4.74 14.53 8.07
CA VAL A 130 4.11 15.85 8.23
C VAL A 130 2.73 15.74 8.85
N ASP A 131 2.22 16.84 9.42
CA ASP A 131 0.85 16.88 9.93
C ASP A 131 -0.19 17.03 8.80
N ARG A 132 -1.47 16.77 9.09
CA ARG A 132 -2.54 16.80 8.08
C ARG A 132 -2.72 18.19 7.47
N LYS A 133 -2.46 19.25 8.24
CA LYS A 133 -2.58 20.63 7.76
C LYS A 133 -1.47 20.97 6.77
N GLU A 134 -0.25 20.51 7.00
CA GLU A 134 0.85 20.62 6.06
C GLU A 134 0.63 19.73 4.83
N LEU A 135 0.21 18.48 5.02
CA LEU A 135 -0.10 17.57 3.91
C LEU A 135 -1.17 18.15 2.98
N GLY A 136 -2.24 18.72 3.52
CA GLY A 136 -3.27 19.40 2.74
C GLY A 136 -2.75 20.61 1.96
N ARG A 137 -1.80 21.38 2.52
CA ARG A 137 -1.14 22.51 1.82
C ARG A 137 -0.27 22.02 0.66
N ILE A 138 0.47 20.94 0.87
CA ILE A 138 1.29 20.30 -0.17
C ILE A 138 0.38 19.77 -1.28
N PHE A 139 -0.70 19.10 -0.93
CA PHE A 139 -1.63 18.55 -1.91
C PHE A 139 -2.32 19.64 -2.73
N ALA A 140 -2.82 20.71 -2.10
CA ALA A 140 -3.45 21.83 -2.78
C ALA A 140 -2.53 22.53 -3.81
N GLY A 141 -1.21 22.46 -3.61
CA GLY A 141 -0.22 22.94 -4.58
C GLY A 141 0.05 22.01 -5.77
N THR A 142 -0.64 20.87 -5.84
CA THR A 142 -0.47 19.86 -6.90
C THR A 142 -1.51 20.09 -8.02
N PRO A 143 -1.11 20.10 -9.30
CA PRO A 143 -2.04 20.29 -10.41
C PRO A 143 -3.18 19.25 -10.39
N GLY A 144 -4.43 19.70 -10.47
CA GLY A 144 -5.61 18.82 -10.46
C GLY A 144 -6.05 18.32 -9.07
N ALA A 145 -5.50 18.86 -7.97
CA ALA A 145 -5.92 18.52 -6.63
C ALA A 145 -7.39 18.91 -6.35
N HIS A 146 -8.18 17.95 -5.85
CA HIS A 146 -9.52 18.17 -5.31
C HIS A 146 -9.48 17.90 -3.80
N PRO A 147 -10.06 18.75 -2.95
CA PRO A 147 -9.98 18.58 -1.50
C PRO A 147 -10.44 17.17 -1.09
N ASP A 148 -9.53 16.41 -0.50
CA ASP A 148 -9.84 15.10 0.08
C ASP A 148 -9.50 15.12 1.57
N SER A 149 -10.53 15.00 2.40
CA SER A 149 -10.39 14.91 3.85
C SER A 149 -9.75 13.60 4.33
N SER A 150 -9.63 12.61 3.46
CA SER A 150 -9.04 11.29 3.76
C SER A 150 -7.56 11.17 3.40
N LEU A 151 -6.95 12.24 2.86
CA LEU A 151 -5.56 12.26 2.42
C LEU A 151 -4.58 11.86 3.54
N GLN A 152 -3.75 10.85 3.27
CA GLN A 152 -2.78 10.29 4.20
C GLN A 152 -1.34 10.28 3.65
N GLY A 153 -1.18 10.42 2.34
CA GLY A 153 0.11 10.55 1.68
C GLY A 153 0.03 11.45 0.45
N VAL A 154 1.18 11.92 -0.04
CA VAL A 154 1.32 12.60 -1.33
C VAL A 154 2.70 12.31 -1.91
N THR A 155 2.75 11.99 -3.19
CA THR A 155 3.98 11.92 -3.98
C THR A 155 4.11 13.13 -4.89
N ARG A 156 5.27 13.80 -4.84
CA ARG A 156 5.67 14.82 -5.80
C ARG A 156 6.86 14.32 -6.60
N THR A 157 6.74 14.39 -7.91
CA THR A 157 7.80 13.98 -8.82
C THR A 157 8.30 15.17 -9.62
N ARG A 158 9.63 15.37 -9.61
CA ARG A 158 10.31 16.35 -10.44
C ARG A 158 11.21 15.64 -11.43
N ARG A 159 11.04 15.94 -12.72
CA ARG A 159 11.92 15.43 -13.78
C ARG A 159 13.16 16.31 -13.89
N LEU A 160 14.35 15.70 -13.78
CA LEU A 160 15.65 16.38 -13.84
C LEU A 160 16.32 16.27 -15.22
N GLY A 161 15.82 15.40 -16.10
CA GLY A 161 16.34 15.18 -17.45
C GLY A 161 15.48 14.17 -18.21
N LYS A 162 15.99 13.64 -19.33
CA LYS A 162 15.21 12.70 -20.16
C LYS A 162 14.76 11.46 -19.37
N ASP A 163 15.65 10.85 -18.59
CA ASP A 163 15.36 9.60 -17.88
C ASP A 163 15.75 9.67 -16.39
N SER A 164 15.60 10.85 -15.78
CA SER A 164 15.98 11.08 -14.39
C SER A 164 14.89 11.80 -13.64
N PHE A 165 14.53 11.23 -12.49
CA PHE A 165 13.49 11.74 -11.60
C PHE A 165 14.02 11.97 -10.18
N GLU A 166 13.33 12.83 -9.46
CA GLU A 166 13.46 13.03 -8.03
C GLU A 166 12.05 12.99 -7.44
N HIS A 167 11.88 12.23 -6.36
CA HIS A 167 10.60 12.01 -5.73
C HIS A 167 10.64 12.53 -4.29
N GLN A 168 9.56 13.19 -3.88
CA GLN A 168 9.30 13.53 -2.50
C GLN A 168 8.01 12.86 -2.09
N ILE A 169 8.08 12.00 -1.07
CA ILE A 169 6.94 11.31 -0.51
C ILE A 169 6.65 11.92 0.86
N PHE A 170 5.45 12.44 1.03
CA PHE A 170 4.96 13.01 2.26
C PHE A 170 3.95 12.05 2.88
N LEU A 171 4.14 11.69 4.15
CA LEU A 171 3.23 10.83 4.90
C LEU A 171 2.62 11.61 6.07
N CYS A 172 1.34 11.37 6.34
CA CYS A 172 0.68 11.94 7.50
C CYS A 172 1.18 11.27 8.79
N LEU A 173 1.66 12.05 9.74
CA LEU A 173 2.01 11.57 11.08
C LEU A 173 0.79 11.10 11.86
N GLY A 174 0.99 10.30 12.90
CA GLY A 174 -0.09 9.84 13.77
C GLY A 174 -0.85 8.62 13.23
N LEU A 175 -0.38 8.02 12.13
CA LEU A 175 -0.89 6.77 11.59
C LEU A 175 -0.19 5.56 12.24
N SER A 176 -0.86 4.41 12.27
CA SER A 176 -0.24 3.16 12.75
C SER A 176 0.91 2.72 11.84
N ARG A 177 1.77 1.82 12.32
CA ARG A 177 2.85 1.24 11.49
C ARG A 177 2.33 0.56 10.22
N SER A 178 1.27 -0.25 10.34
CA SER A 178 0.61 -0.93 9.22
C SER A 178 0.07 0.07 8.20
N ARG A 179 -0.54 1.16 8.68
CA ARG A 179 -1.07 2.21 7.81
C ARG A 179 0.03 3.02 7.14
N ILE A 180 1.10 3.39 7.85
CA ILE A 180 2.28 4.02 7.25
C ILE A 180 2.85 3.13 6.14
N ALA A 181 2.89 1.81 6.34
CA ALA A 181 3.35 0.88 5.31
C ALA A 181 2.42 0.84 4.09
N ALA A 182 1.11 0.77 4.29
CA ALA A 182 0.12 0.80 3.20
C ALA A 182 0.21 2.08 2.37
N VAL A 183 0.21 3.24 3.04
CA VAL A 183 0.31 4.55 2.38
C VAL A 183 1.66 4.70 1.69
N SER A 184 2.75 4.27 2.33
CA SER A 184 4.07 4.25 1.69
C SER A 184 4.09 3.47 0.39
N ALA A 185 3.38 2.33 0.34
CA ALA A 185 3.32 1.51 -0.87
C ALA A 185 2.50 2.16 -1.98
N HIS A 186 1.40 2.80 -1.62
CA HIS A 186 0.60 3.61 -2.54
C HIS A 186 1.45 4.75 -3.14
N GLU A 187 2.12 5.53 -2.29
CA GLU A 187 2.96 6.65 -2.74
C GLU A 187 4.19 6.19 -3.55
N TYR A 188 4.79 5.06 -3.17
CA TYR A 188 5.86 4.46 -3.96
C TYR A 188 5.39 4.04 -5.37
N ALA A 189 4.16 3.53 -5.50
CA ALA A 189 3.60 3.15 -6.79
C ALA A 189 3.42 4.36 -7.72
N HIS A 190 3.07 5.54 -7.18
CA HIS A 190 3.09 6.79 -7.96
C HIS A 190 4.49 7.09 -8.51
N ALA A 191 5.53 7.02 -7.67
CA ALA A 191 6.92 7.18 -8.13
C ALA A 191 7.28 6.16 -9.22
N TRP A 192 6.91 4.89 -9.03
CA TRP A 192 7.14 3.84 -10.02
C TRP A 192 6.43 4.12 -11.36
N ILE A 193 5.17 4.58 -11.34
CA ILE A 193 4.46 4.97 -12.58
C ILE A 193 5.24 6.05 -13.31
N HIS A 194 5.69 7.10 -12.62
CA HIS A 194 6.43 8.19 -13.25
C HIS A 194 7.73 7.75 -13.91
N GLU A 195 8.42 6.75 -13.34
CA GLU A 195 9.68 6.24 -13.90
C GLU A 195 9.48 5.20 -15.01
N ASN A 196 8.31 4.55 -15.10
CA ASN A 196 8.10 3.40 -15.99
C ASN A 196 7.05 3.61 -17.08
N LYS A 197 6.17 4.59 -16.94
CA LYS A 197 5.14 4.90 -17.92
C LYS A 197 5.71 5.81 -19.02
N PRO A 198 5.66 5.41 -20.30
CA PRO A 198 6.07 6.27 -21.42
C PRO A 198 5.34 7.62 -21.42
N MET A 199 6.00 8.68 -21.92
CA MET A 199 5.44 10.04 -21.88
C MET A 199 4.17 10.22 -22.71
N ASP A 200 4.00 9.43 -23.78
CA ASP A 200 2.82 9.40 -24.65
C ASP A 200 1.70 8.48 -24.11
N ARG A 201 1.97 7.78 -23.00
CA ARG A 201 1.00 6.93 -22.31
C ARG A 201 0.21 7.78 -21.31
N VAL A 202 -1.04 8.05 -21.69
CA VAL A 202 -2.03 8.69 -20.82
C VAL A 202 -2.86 7.61 -20.13
N LEU A 203 -2.91 7.67 -18.80
CA LEU A 203 -3.86 6.95 -17.97
C LEU A 203 -4.85 7.99 -17.42
N ASP A 204 -6.10 7.60 -17.21
CA ASP A 204 -6.97 8.45 -16.41
C ASP A 204 -6.53 8.40 -14.93
N ARG A 205 -6.85 9.47 -14.19
CA ARG A 205 -6.40 9.64 -12.82
C ARG A 205 -6.92 8.54 -11.89
N ASP A 206 -8.18 8.13 -12.00
CA ASP A 206 -8.73 7.12 -11.10
C ASP A 206 -8.07 5.75 -11.34
N THR A 207 -7.66 5.47 -12.58
CA THR A 207 -6.86 4.27 -12.90
C THR A 207 -5.46 4.33 -12.31
N GLU A 208 -4.79 5.48 -12.34
CA GLU A 208 -3.48 5.66 -11.67
C GLU A 208 -3.62 5.43 -10.17
N GLU A 209 -4.58 6.08 -9.51
CA GLU A 209 -4.84 5.91 -8.08
C GLU A 209 -5.25 4.46 -7.73
N ALA A 210 -6.07 3.83 -8.58
CA ALA A 210 -6.46 2.43 -8.41
C ALA A 210 -5.27 1.47 -8.51
N PHE A 211 -4.29 1.73 -9.37
CA PHE A 211 -3.08 0.93 -9.43
C PHE A 211 -2.21 1.11 -8.18
N CYS A 212 -2.12 2.34 -7.67
CA CYS A 212 -1.41 2.63 -6.42
C CYS A 212 -2.07 1.91 -5.23
N GLU A 213 -3.41 1.94 -5.14
CA GLU A 213 -4.15 1.18 -4.14
C GLU A 213 -4.02 -0.34 -4.33
N LEU A 214 -4.05 -0.85 -5.56
CA LEU A 214 -3.83 -2.28 -5.84
C LEU A 214 -2.43 -2.73 -5.38
N THR A 215 -1.41 -1.90 -5.57
CA THR A 215 -0.04 -2.17 -5.13
C THR A 215 0.04 -2.24 -3.60
N ALA A 216 -0.57 -1.28 -2.91
CA ALA A 216 -0.69 -1.30 -1.45
C ALA A 216 -1.47 -2.54 -0.96
N LEU A 217 -2.57 -2.90 -1.63
CA LEU A 217 -3.38 -4.07 -1.31
C LEU A 217 -2.58 -5.37 -1.42
N HIS A 218 -1.78 -5.53 -2.48
CA HIS A 218 -0.90 -6.70 -2.64
C HIS A 218 0.14 -6.79 -1.52
N LEU A 219 0.75 -5.67 -1.15
CA LEU A 219 1.68 -5.64 -0.02
C LEU A 219 0.98 -6.04 1.30
N MET A 220 -0.19 -5.47 1.59
CA MET A 220 -0.92 -5.75 2.83
C MET A 220 -1.39 -7.21 2.88
N ARG A 221 -1.83 -7.79 1.75
CA ARG A 221 -2.12 -9.23 1.63
C ARG A 221 -0.88 -10.09 1.90
N GLN A 222 0.27 -9.74 1.33
CA GLN A 222 1.53 -10.48 1.55
C GLN A 222 1.98 -10.44 3.00
N ARG A 223 1.75 -9.32 3.70
CA ARG A 223 2.08 -9.15 5.12
C ARG A 223 1.03 -9.74 6.08
N GLY A 224 -0.13 -10.20 5.58
CA GLY A 224 -1.23 -10.68 6.43
C GLY A 224 -1.92 -9.57 7.22
N GLU A 225 -1.86 -8.33 6.73
CA GLU A 225 -2.42 -7.13 7.39
C GLU A 225 -3.91 -6.96 7.04
N GLU A 226 -4.74 -7.88 7.53
CA GLU A 226 -6.18 -7.96 7.21
C GLU A 226 -6.96 -6.66 7.47
N ARG A 227 -6.54 -5.87 8.46
CA ARG A 227 -7.15 -4.57 8.76
C ARG A 227 -6.93 -3.57 7.63
N GLU A 228 -5.72 -3.52 7.09
CA GLU A 228 -5.39 -2.62 5.99
C GLU A 228 -5.98 -3.11 4.68
N VAL A 229 -5.98 -4.42 4.45
CA VAL A 229 -6.68 -5.04 3.30
C VAL A 229 -8.15 -4.62 3.27
N ARG A 230 -8.85 -4.69 4.42
CA ARG A 230 -10.24 -4.26 4.53
C ARG A 230 -10.39 -2.77 4.28
N ALA A 231 -9.56 -1.95 4.92
CA ALA A 231 -9.67 -0.50 4.80
C ALA A 231 -9.41 0.03 3.39
N ILE A 232 -8.49 -0.59 2.64
CA ILE A 232 -8.23 -0.25 1.23
C ILE A 232 -9.46 -0.62 0.37
N ARG A 233 -10.08 -1.78 0.60
CA ARG A 233 -11.27 -2.22 -0.14
C ARG A 233 -12.52 -1.38 0.14
N GLU A 234 -12.67 -0.89 1.36
CA GLU A 234 -13.77 -0.01 1.75
C GLU A 234 -13.55 1.44 1.30
N ASN A 235 -12.36 1.77 0.77
CA ASN A 235 -12.03 3.12 0.34
C ASN A 235 -12.73 3.48 -0.99
N ALA A 236 -13.61 4.48 -0.95
CA ALA A 236 -14.31 4.98 -2.14
C ALA A 236 -13.44 5.91 -3.02
N TYR A 237 -12.17 6.16 -2.65
CA TYR A 237 -11.28 7.14 -3.29
C TYR A 237 -11.17 7.01 -4.81
N THR A 238 -11.16 5.78 -5.33
CA THR A 238 -10.99 5.49 -6.76
C THR A 238 -12.30 5.37 -7.52
N ARG A 239 -13.44 5.74 -6.91
CA ARG A 239 -14.80 5.64 -7.49
C ARG A 239 -15.11 4.24 -8.07
N GLY A 240 -14.60 3.18 -7.44
CA GLY A 240 -14.78 1.79 -7.84
C GLY A 240 -13.75 1.25 -8.84
N LYS A 241 -12.81 2.07 -9.34
CA LYS A 241 -11.76 1.59 -10.24
C LYS A 241 -10.81 0.59 -9.58
N ILE A 242 -10.60 0.68 -8.26
CA ILE A 242 -9.88 -0.34 -7.51
C ILE A 242 -10.52 -1.73 -7.67
N ASP A 243 -11.84 -1.85 -7.63
CA ASP A 243 -12.53 -3.14 -7.75
C ASP A 243 -12.29 -3.76 -9.12
N VAL A 244 -12.28 -2.94 -10.17
CA VAL A 244 -11.95 -3.38 -11.54
C VAL A 244 -10.52 -3.90 -11.61
N LEU A 245 -9.54 -3.20 -11.04
CA LEU A 245 -8.15 -3.63 -11.06
C LEU A 245 -7.89 -4.83 -10.15
N VAL A 246 -8.59 -4.96 -9.02
CA VAL A 246 -8.56 -6.16 -8.16
C VAL A 246 -9.10 -7.36 -8.93
N LYS A 247 -10.30 -7.25 -9.51
CA LYS A 247 -10.89 -8.30 -10.36
C LYS A 247 -9.96 -8.69 -11.51
N THR A 248 -9.35 -7.70 -12.16
CA THR A 248 -8.39 -7.93 -13.26
C THR A 248 -7.14 -8.64 -12.75
N SER A 249 -6.57 -8.19 -11.62
CA SER A 249 -5.40 -8.83 -11.01
C SER A 249 -5.69 -10.24 -10.54
N ASP A 250 -6.88 -10.54 -10.04
CA ASP A 250 -7.26 -11.89 -9.61
C ASP A 250 -7.42 -12.82 -10.83
N ASN A 251 -7.89 -12.30 -11.98
CA ASN A 251 -8.06 -13.07 -13.23
C ASN A 251 -6.78 -13.24 -14.06
N TYR A 252 -5.91 -12.22 -14.09
CA TYR A 252 -4.77 -12.13 -15.01
C TYR A 252 -3.41 -11.95 -14.31
N GLN A 253 -3.40 -12.00 -12.97
CA GLN A 253 -2.25 -11.73 -12.10
C GLN A 253 -1.84 -10.25 -12.05
N PHE A 254 -1.26 -9.86 -10.92
CA PHE A 254 -0.80 -8.48 -10.68
C PHE A 254 0.19 -7.98 -11.74
N HIS A 255 1.14 -8.84 -12.12
CA HIS A 255 2.19 -8.48 -13.08
C HIS A 255 1.60 -8.00 -14.40
N ARG A 256 0.47 -8.60 -14.84
CA ARG A 256 -0.17 -8.24 -16.10
C ARG A 256 -0.83 -6.86 -16.03
N VAL A 257 -1.42 -6.52 -14.88
CA VAL A 257 -1.96 -5.18 -14.63
C VAL A 257 -0.84 -4.14 -14.65
N ALA A 258 0.29 -4.43 -14.00
CA ALA A 258 1.46 -3.53 -13.99
C ALA A 258 2.07 -3.32 -15.39
N GLU A 259 2.16 -4.38 -16.21
CA GLU A 259 2.54 -4.25 -17.62
C GLU A 259 1.56 -3.38 -18.41
N TRP A 260 0.25 -3.56 -18.19
CA TRP A 260 -0.78 -2.79 -18.87
C TRP A 260 -0.80 -1.30 -18.47
N VAL A 261 -0.46 -0.99 -17.21
CA VAL A 261 -0.27 0.41 -16.78
C VAL A 261 0.79 1.09 -17.64
N LYS A 262 1.90 0.40 -17.93
CA LYS A 262 3.00 0.93 -18.75
C LYS A 262 2.65 0.99 -20.24
N SER A 263 2.07 -0.09 -20.76
CA SER A 263 2.03 -0.34 -22.20
C SER A 263 0.64 -0.63 -22.74
N GLY A 264 -0.42 -0.53 -21.94
CA GLY A 264 -1.79 -0.79 -22.36
C GLY A 264 -2.31 0.17 -23.42
N VAL A 265 -3.26 -0.30 -24.22
CA VAL A 265 -3.87 0.52 -25.29
C VAL A 265 -4.86 1.57 -24.77
N ASP A 266 -5.57 1.28 -23.68
CA ASP A 266 -6.65 2.14 -23.14
C ASP A 266 -6.21 2.97 -21.96
N ALA A 267 -6.73 4.19 -21.79
CA ALA A 267 -6.45 5.03 -20.62
C ALA A 267 -7.00 4.45 -19.30
N THR A 268 -8.01 3.56 -19.39
CA THR A 268 -8.76 3.01 -18.26
C THR A 268 -9.15 1.56 -18.53
N LEU A 269 -9.43 0.80 -17.48
CA LEU A 269 -10.15 -0.47 -17.59
C LEU A 269 -11.57 -0.30 -17.04
N GLU A 270 -12.53 -0.88 -17.75
CA GLU A 270 -13.93 -0.98 -17.33
C GLU A 270 -14.25 -2.40 -16.83
N ASP A 271 -15.29 -2.54 -16.02
CA ASP A 271 -15.62 -3.81 -15.35
C ASP A 271 -15.95 -4.97 -16.32
N ASP A 272 -16.56 -4.65 -17.47
CA ASP A 272 -16.85 -5.57 -18.57
C ASP A 272 -15.66 -5.73 -19.54
N GLY A 273 -14.64 -4.87 -19.41
CA GLY A 273 -13.48 -4.78 -20.28
C GLY A 273 -12.19 -5.38 -19.73
N THR A 274 -12.22 -6.14 -18.62
CA THR A 274 -10.99 -6.62 -17.94
C THR A 274 -10.02 -7.41 -18.83
N HIS A 275 -10.52 -8.12 -19.85
CA HIS A 275 -9.70 -8.84 -20.84
C HIS A 275 -8.77 -7.91 -21.65
N ARG A 276 -9.08 -6.62 -21.72
CA ARG A 276 -8.26 -5.62 -22.41
C ARG A 276 -6.92 -5.36 -21.71
N VAL A 277 -6.74 -5.86 -20.48
CA VAL A 277 -5.42 -5.93 -19.83
C VAL A 277 -4.40 -6.72 -20.66
N ALA A 278 -4.86 -7.61 -21.55
CA ALA A 278 -3.99 -8.33 -22.46
C ALA A 278 -3.53 -7.49 -23.67
N MET A 279 -4.21 -6.39 -23.98
CA MET A 279 -3.94 -5.55 -25.15
C MET A 279 -2.89 -4.49 -24.83
N MET A 280 -1.70 -4.66 -25.41
CA MET A 280 -0.58 -3.73 -25.27
C MET A 280 -0.39 -2.95 -26.57
N ARG A 281 0.04 -1.69 -26.47
CA ARG A 281 0.55 -0.92 -27.60
C ARG A 281 1.77 -1.67 -28.14
N ASP A 282 1.82 -1.83 -29.46
CA ASP A 282 3.05 -2.22 -30.13
C ASP A 282 4.09 -1.18 -29.75
N THR A 283 5.06 -1.57 -28.92
CA THR A 283 6.23 -0.74 -28.72
C THR A 283 6.94 -0.76 -30.07
N PRO A 284 7.11 0.37 -30.78
CA PRO A 284 7.88 0.35 -32.02
C PRO A 284 9.27 -0.16 -31.66
N VAL A 285 9.54 -1.41 -32.04
CA VAL A 285 10.92 -1.92 -32.06
C VAL A 285 11.62 -1.05 -33.08
N PRO A 286 12.65 -0.26 -32.71
CA PRO A 286 13.31 0.59 -33.68
C PRO A 286 13.87 -0.30 -34.80
N LEU A 287 13.32 -0.17 -36.01
CA LEU A 287 13.97 -0.66 -37.22
C LEU A 287 15.29 0.12 -37.32
N PHE A 288 16.41 -0.56 -37.12
CA PHE A 288 17.76 0.02 -37.15
C PHE A 288 18.06 1.04 -36.04
N GLY A 289 18.19 0.51 -34.82
CA GLY A 289 18.97 1.11 -33.77
C GLY A 289 19.13 0.05 -32.70
N TYR A 290 20.36 -0.25 -32.30
CA TYR A 290 20.61 -1.09 -31.14
C TYR A 290 19.69 -0.60 -30.02
N LEU A 291 18.72 -1.44 -29.61
CA LEU A 291 18.23 -1.35 -28.26
C LEU A 291 19.50 -1.26 -27.41
N PRO A 292 19.66 -0.28 -26.49
CA PRO A 292 20.43 -0.63 -25.33
C PRO A 292 19.68 -1.84 -24.80
N GLN A 293 20.21 -3.04 -25.07
CA GLN A 293 19.86 -4.19 -24.25
C GLN A 293 20.02 -3.62 -22.85
N VAL A 294 18.92 -3.54 -22.10
CA VAL A 294 19.04 -3.41 -20.67
C VAL A 294 19.95 -4.56 -20.33
N LYS A 295 21.23 -4.25 -20.03
CA LYS A 295 22.16 -5.24 -19.53
C LYS A 295 21.48 -5.69 -18.25
N ALA A 296 20.80 -6.83 -18.31
CA ALA A 296 20.46 -7.59 -17.12
C ALA A 296 21.73 -7.55 -16.29
N ARG A 297 21.65 -6.97 -15.08
CA ARG A 297 22.81 -6.64 -14.25
C ARG A 297 23.74 -7.86 -14.30
N GLU A 298 24.86 -7.76 -15.01
CA GLU A 298 25.72 -8.92 -15.23
C GLU A 298 26.40 -9.19 -13.90
N PHE A 299 25.86 -10.12 -13.14
CA PHE A 299 26.49 -10.57 -11.92
C PHE A 299 27.68 -11.46 -12.34
N SER A 300 28.84 -11.16 -11.78
CA SER A 300 30.04 -12.01 -11.93
C SER A 300 29.88 -13.38 -11.28
N GLY A 301 28.88 -13.55 -10.40
CA GLY A 301 28.54 -14.79 -9.71
C GLY A 301 27.04 -14.86 -9.37
N LEU A 302 26.64 -15.93 -8.68
CA LEU A 302 25.30 -16.01 -8.09
C LEU A 302 25.22 -15.09 -6.87
N ARG A 303 24.15 -14.31 -6.77
CA ARG A 303 23.91 -13.39 -5.65
C ARG A 303 22.46 -13.47 -5.21
N LEU A 304 22.27 -13.68 -3.91
CA LEU A 304 20.97 -13.54 -3.27
C LEU A 304 20.65 -12.05 -3.10
N GLN A 305 19.53 -11.62 -3.64
CA GLN A 305 19.08 -10.23 -3.66
C GLN A 305 17.89 -9.97 -2.73
N GLY A 306 17.16 -11.02 -2.35
CA GLY A 306 16.00 -10.88 -1.50
C GLY A 306 15.49 -12.23 -1.01
N LEU A 307 14.92 -12.21 0.19
CA LEU A 307 14.15 -13.31 0.77
C LEU A 307 12.78 -12.78 1.13
N SER A 308 11.73 -13.50 0.77
CA SER A 308 10.35 -13.12 1.11
C SER A 308 9.51 -14.35 1.46
N GLY A 309 8.34 -14.10 2.05
CA GLY A 309 7.42 -15.15 2.51
C GLY A 309 7.75 -15.71 3.90
N THR A 310 6.77 -16.39 4.49
CA THR A 310 6.82 -17.00 5.83
C THR A 310 6.40 -18.46 5.80
N GLY A 311 6.88 -19.26 6.75
CA GLY A 311 6.55 -20.69 6.85
C GLY A 311 7.02 -21.50 5.64
N GLY A 312 6.16 -22.37 5.10
CA GLY A 312 6.48 -23.24 3.95
C GLY A 312 6.34 -22.59 2.57
N LYS A 313 6.08 -21.28 2.48
CA LYS A 313 5.95 -20.53 1.20
C LYS A 313 6.97 -19.40 1.13
N ARG A 314 8.26 -19.77 1.13
CA ARG A 314 9.36 -18.82 1.03
C ARG A 314 9.84 -18.70 -0.40
N PHE A 315 10.36 -17.53 -0.71
CA PHE A 315 10.92 -17.22 -2.02
C PHE A 315 12.30 -16.60 -1.85
N ALA A 316 13.21 -16.96 -2.74
CA ALA A 316 14.53 -16.37 -2.85
C ALA A 316 14.68 -15.71 -4.22
N MET A 317 15.18 -14.47 -4.24
CA MET A 317 15.52 -13.78 -5.48
C MET A 317 17.02 -13.93 -5.76
N VAL A 318 17.37 -14.69 -6.79
CA VAL A 318 18.77 -14.94 -7.19
C VAL A 318 18.99 -14.44 -8.61
N ASN A 319 19.89 -13.47 -8.77
CA ASN A 319 20.22 -12.84 -10.06
C ASN A 319 18.98 -12.42 -10.90
N GLY A 320 17.95 -11.91 -10.24
CA GLY A 320 16.72 -11.38 -10.83
C GLY A 320 15.61 -12.42 -11.00
N ALA A 321 15.88 -13.71 -10.74
CA ALA A 321 14.86 -14.75 -10.77
C ALA A 321 14.35 -15.03 -9.36
N THR A 322 13.04 -15.14 -9.22
CA THR A 322 12.37 -15.58 -7.99
C THR A 322 12.25 -17.10 -8.02
N LEU A 323 12.64 -17.76 -6.92
CA LEU A 323 12.67 -19.21 -6.78
C LEU A 323 11.99 -19.65 -5.48
N GLN A 324 11.12 -20.64 -5.55
CA GLN A 324 10.66 -21.44 -4.40
C GLN A 324 11.55 -22.67 -4.17
N GLU A 325 11.43 -23.29 -2.99
CA GLU A 325 12.04 -24.59 -2.73
C GLU A 325 11.59 -25.64 -3.77
N GLY A 326 12.55 -26.32 -4.39
CA GLY A 326 12.34 -27.29 -5.47
C GLY A 326 12.29 -26.69 -6.88
N GLU A 327 12.24 -25.36 -7.01
CA GLU A 327 12.11 -24.70 -8.30
C GLU A 327 13.46 -24.61 -9.04
N ARG A 328 13.42 -24.79 -10.36
CA ARG A 328 14.59 -24.70 -11.25
C ARG A 328 14.45 -23.52 -12.21
N ALA A 329 15.46 -22.66 -12.28
CA ALA A 329 15.51 -21.53 -13.21
C ALA A 329 16.84 -21.44 -13.96
N LYS A 330 16.81 -20.75 -15.10
CA LYS A 330 18.00 -20.45 -15.91
C LYS A 330 18.44 -19.02 -15.62
N LEU A 331 19.60 -18.86 -15.00
CA LEU A 331 20.15 -17.56 -14.58
C LEU A 331 21.30 -17.15 -15.48
N ARG A 332 21.49 -15.84 -15.66
CA ARG A 332 22.65 -15.30 -16.36
C ARG A 332 23.76 -14.96 -15.36
N VAL A 333 24.94 -15.57 -15.53
CA VAL A 333 26.12 -15.40 -14.66
C VAL A 333 27.35 -15.24 -15.55
N ALA A 334 28.12 -14.16 -15.35
CA ALA A 334 29.34 -13.89 -16.11
C ALA A 334 29.19 -14.02 -17.65
N GLY A 335 28.05 -13.60 -18.19
CA GLY A 335 27.75 -13.67 -19.62
C GLY A 335 27.29 -15.04 -20.13
N THR A 336 27.22 -16.07 -19.28
CA THR A 336 26.73 -17.42 -19.61
C THR A 336 25.40 -17.72 -18.94
N ASN A 337 24.69 -18.73 -19.43
CA ASN A 337 23.45 -19.21 -18.81
C ASN A 337 23.73 -20.42 -17.93
N LEU A 338 23.31 -20.37 -16.67
CA LEU A 338 23.47 -21.41 -15.68
C LEU A 338 22.10 -21.88 -15.19
N TRP A 339 21.84 -23.18 -15.27
CA TRP A 339 20.68 -23.76 -14.62
C TRP A 339 20.92 -23.89 -13.13
N VAL A 340 19.98 -23.42 -12.34
CA VAL A 340 20.01 -23.50 -10.89
C VAL A 340 18.74 -24.13 -10.36
N THR A 341 18.84 -24.89 -9.28
CA THR A 341 17.69 -25.40 -8.52
C THR A 341 17.78 -24.89 -7.09
N CYS A 342 16.69 -24.32 -6.59
CA CYS A 342 16.59 -23.90 -5.20
C CYS A 342 16.26 -25.10 -4.32
N ARG A 343 17.15 -25.44 -3.38
CA ARG A 343 17.01 -26.63 -2.53
C ARG A 343 16.40 -26.31 -1.17
N GLU A 344 16.71 -25.14 -0.61
CA GLU A 344 16.29 -24.78 0.74
C GLU A 344 16.36 -23.25 0.89
N ILE A 345 15.36 -22.64 1.55
CA ILE A 345 15.31 -21.21 1.84
C ILE A 345 15.31 -20.96 3.35
N ARG A 346 16.43 -20.44 3.86
CA ARG A 346 16.69 -20.14 5.29
C ARG A 346 16.39 -18.69 5.62
N SER A 347 16.40 -18.36 6.91
CA SER A 347 16.07 -17.00 7.42
C SER A 347 16.88 -15.89 6.74
N ASN A 348 18.16 -16.15 6.43
CA ASN A 348 19.09 -15.19 5.83
C ASN A 348 19.90 -15.74 4.63
N ALA A 349 19.58 -16.93 4.14
CA ALA A 349 20.33 -17.58 3.08
C ALA A 349 19.45 -18.46 2.19
N VAL A 350 19.93 -18.78 0.98
CA VAL A 350 19.35 -19.79 0.10
C VAL A 350 20.41 -20.81 -0.31
N VAL A 351 20.03 -22.09 -0.37
CA VAL A 351 20.87 -23.17 -0.87
C VAL A 351 20.50 -23.43 -2.33
N ILE A 352 21.45 -23.22 -3.22
CA ILE A 352 21.29 -23.36 -4.67
C ILE A 352 22.16 -24.51 -5.17
N VAL A 353 21.63 -25.29 -6.11
CA VAL A 353 22.36 -26.35 -6.82
C VAL A 353 22.57 -25.91 -8.27
N THR A 354 23.81 -25.91 -8.75
CA THR A 354 24.18 -25.45 -10.09
C THR A 354 24.55 -26.58 -11.04
N GLY A 355 23.99 -26.54 -12.25
CA GLY A 355 24.33 -27.43 -13.36
C GLY A 355 24.02 -28.92 -13.14
N ASP A 356 24.47 -29.75 -14.08
CA ASP A 356 24.30 -31.21 -14.02
C ASP A 356 25.31 -31.89 -13.07
N ALA A 357 26.35 -31.15 -12.65
CA ALA A 357 27.35 -31.60 -11.67
C ALA A 357 26.85 -31.56 -10.21
N MET A 358 25.63 -31.09 -9.97
CA MET A 358 25.00 -30.95 -8.66
C MET A 358 25.85 -30.22 -7.61
N GLU A 359 26.60 -29.20 -8.04
CA GLU A 359 27.42 -28.40 -7.13
C GLU A 359 26.52 -27.54 -6.24
N VAL A 360 26.76 -27.56 -4.93
CA VAL A 360 25.90 -26.88 -3.93
C VAL A 360 26.57 -25.59 -3.47
N GLN A 361 25.86 -24.47 -3.58
CA GLN A 361 26.29 -23.17 -3.10
C GLN A 361 25.29 -22.58 -2.11
N VAL A 362 25.79 -21.96 -1.04
CA VAL A 362 24.97 -21.22 -0.09
C VAL A 362 25.16 -19.74 -0.37
N LEU A 363 24.05 -19.05 -0.68
CA LEU A 363 24.04 -17.61 -0.94
C LEU A 363 23.41 -16.91 0.25
N GLU A 364 24.15 -16.01 0.90
CA GLU A 364 23.66 -15.20 2.01
C GLU A 364 23.17 -13.84 1.53
N LEU A 365 22.15 -13.32 2.21
CA LEU A 365 21.59 -12.00 1.91
C LEU A 365 22.56 -10.95 2.43
N GLN A 366 23.21 -10.21 1.51
CA GLN A 366 24.18 -9.16 1.84
C GLN A 366 23.54 -7.87 2.31
#